data_AF-A0A8X7C033-F1
#
_entry.id   AF-A0A8X7C033-F1
#
_cell.length_a   1.000
_cell.length_b   1.000
_cell.length_c   1.000
_cell.angle_alpha   90.00
_cell.angle_beta   90.00
_cell.angle_gamma   90.00
#
_symmetry.space_group_name_H-M   'P 1'
#
loop_
_entity.id
_entity.type
_entity.pdbx_description
1 polymer ?
#
loop_
_entity_poly.entity_id
_entity_poly.type
_entity_poly.pdbx_seq_one_letter_code
_entity_poly.pdbx_strand_id
1 'polypeptide(L)'
;MCSIASLRSHEFRKEFFKEIKFPPQLPYFCSVILLMSDFLFNFIIILSFSTFAIYYSLICKVIQLLFGYLIDRFRRQILIKESRNLLISYGEIAKSMRNIDKELSLSTFAIIIVNMVGLFWGGYRLAFRNYMSPKYMVSIVSSGSCYLMFQLLIMISACTTNEMAEKVESSLLCMEYRFPPDLRETKLKEVCTKKNNLTLWKIYVMDRSLCICSLPASVHC
;
A
#
# COMPACT_ATOMS: atom_id res chain seq x y z
N MET A 1 -0.11 -40.42 -46.49
CA MET A 1 -1.06 -40.96 -45.49
C MET A 1 -1.48 -39.92 -44.42
N CYS A 2 -1.38 -38.60 -44.65
CA CYS A 2 -1.65 -37.59 -43.59
C CYS A 2 -2.78 -36.59 -43.90
N SER A 3 -3.62 -36.82 -44.91
CA SER A 3 -4.71 -35.88 -45.27
C SER A 3 -6.12 -36.34 -44.87
N ILE A 4 -6.33 -37.61 -44.53
CA ILE A 4 -7.68 -38.13 -44.22
C ILE A 4 -8.07 -37.90 -42.75
N ALA A 5 -7.09 -37.84 -41.84
CA ALA A 5 -7.33 -37.58 -40.41
C ALA A 5 -7.75 -36.11 -40.11
N SER A 6 -7.30 -35.16 -40.95
CA SER A 6 -7.61 -33.74 -40.78
C SER A 6 -9.04 -33.39 -41.20
N LEU A 7 -9.55 -33.97 -42.29
CA LEU A 7 -10.92 -33.74 -42.73
C LEU A 7 -11.95 -34.31 -41.75
N ARG A 8 -11.71 -35.51 -41.20
CA ARG A 8 -12.63 -36.15 -40.26
C ARG A 8 -12.79 -35.40 -38.94
N SER A 9 -11.73 -34.74 -38.45
CA SER A 9 -11.81 -33.90 -37.24
C SER A 9 -12.57 -32.59 -37.46
N HIS A 10 -12.60 -32.09 -38.70
CA HIS A 10 -13.26 -30.83 -39.04
C HIS A 10 -14.76 -31.02 -39.30
N GLU A 11 -15.17 -32.16 -39.86
CA GLU A 11 -16.57 -32.56 -39.96
C GLU A 11 -17.17 -32.92 -38.60
N PHE A 12 -16.44 -33.68 -37.77
CA PHE A 12 -16.92 -34.01 -36.42
C PHE A 12 -17.10 -32.77 -35.54
N ARG A 13 -16.22 -31.76 -35.67
CA ARG A 13 -16.38 -30.48 -34.98
C ARG A 13 -17.59 -29.67 -35.47
N LYS A 14 -17.93 -29.76 -36.76
CA LYS A 14 -19.10 -29.06 -37.33
C LYS A 14 -20.41 -29.73 -36.92
N GLU A 15 -20.45 -31.06 -36.81
CA GLU A 15 -21.65 -31.78 -36.32
C GLU A 15 -21.86 -31.60 -34.82
N PHE A 16 -20.79 -31.65 -34.01
CA PHE A 16 -20.89 -31.40 -32.56
C PHE A 16 -21.39 -29.99 -32.23
N PHE A 17 -21.02 -28.99 -33.03
CA PHE A 17 -21.53 -27.62 -32.88
C PHE A 17 -22.93 -27.40 -33.49
N LYS A 18 -23.41 -28.29 -34.38
CA LYS A 18 -24.75 -28.22 -34.97
C LYS A 18 -25.82 -28.81 -34.07
N GLU A 19 -25.46 -29.79 -33.23
CA GLU A 19 -26.39 -30.43 -32.28
C GLU A 19 -26.55 -29.66 -30.97
N ILE A 20 -25.61 -28.77 -30.62
CA ILE A 20 -25.78 -27.90 -29.45
C ILE A 20 -26.62 -26.68 -29.87
N LYS A 21 -27.92 -26.90 -30.05
CA LYS A 21 -28.91 -25.81 -30.02
C LYS A 21 -28.99 -25.26 -28.61
N PHE A 22 -28.10 -24.34 -28.28
CA PHE A 22 -28.25 -23.53 -27.08
C PHE A 22 -29.59 -22.80 -27.15
N PRO A 23 -30.43 -22.84 -26.11
CA PRO A 23 -31.66 -22.06 -26.09
C PRO A 23 -31.28 -20.58 -26.27
N PRO A 24 -32.05 -19.79 -27.02
CA PRO A 24 -31.70 -18.40 -27.37
C PRO A 24 -31.52 -17.47 -26.17
N GLN A 25 -31.87 -17.93 -24.96
CA GLN A 25 -31.72 -17.22 -23.70
C GLN A 25 -30.38 -17.51 -22.98
N LEU A 26 -29.68 -18.61 -23.31
CA LEU A 26 -28.42 -18.99 -22.65
C LEU A 26 -27.27 -17.97 -22.77
N PRO A 27 -27.03 -17.31 -23.92
CA PRO A 27 -25.97 -16.31 -24.02
C PRO A 27 -26.27 -15.07 -23.16
N TYR A 28 -27.54 -14.73 -22.95
CA TYR A 28 -27.94 -13.62 -22.09
C TYR A 28 -27.68 -13.96 -20.60
N PHE A 29 -28.11 -15.13 -20.13
CA PHE A 29 -27.84 -15.56 -18.76
C PHE A 29 -26.34 -15.66 -18.47
N CYS A 30 -25.55 -16.18 -19.40
CA CYS A 30 -24.10 -16.26 -19.25
C CYS A 30 -23.46 -14.86 -19.17
N SER A 31 -23.93 -13.90 -19.99
CA SER A 31 -23.45 -12.51 -19.94
C SER A 31 -23.79 -11.80 -18.62
N VAL A 32 -24.98 -12.05 -18.05
CA VAL A 32 -25.40 -11.48 -16.76
C VAL A 32 -24.59 -12.08 -15.61
N ILE A 33 -24.36 -13.40 -15.63
CA ILE A 33 -23.54 -14.08 -14.60
C ILE A 33 -22.09 -13.55 -14.62
N LEU A 34 -21.50 -13.38 -15.81
CA LEU A 34 -20.16 -12.79 -15.95
C LEU A 34 -20.10 -11.36 -15.42
N LEU A 35 -21.08 -10.52 -15.77
CA LEU A 35 -21.16 -9.13 -15.30
C LEU A 35 -21.28 -9.04 -13.77
N MET A 36 -22.12 -9.90 -13.16
CA MET A 36 -22.29 -9.95 -11.71
C MET A 36 -21.03 -10.45 -11.01
N SER A 37 -20.35 -11.45 -11.59
CA SER A 37 -19.07 -11.95 -11.09
C SER A 37 -17.99 -10.86 -11.12
N ASP A 38 -17.86 -10.14 -12.23
CA ASP A 38 -16.91 -9.04 -12.37
C ASP A 38 -17.21 -7.91 -11.37
N PHE A 39 -18.48 -7.55 -11.18
CA PHE A 39 -18.88 -6.55 -10.20
C PHE A 39 -18.52 -6.97 -8.77
N LEU A 40 -18.85 -8.21 -8.38
CA LEU A 40 -18.53 -8.74 -7.06
C LEU A 40 -17.02 -8.80 -6.82
N PHE A 41 -16.25 -9.23 -7.81
CA PHE A 41 -14.80 -9.30 -7.73
C PHE A 41 -14.17 -7.91 -7.53
N ASN A 42 -14.59 -6.92 -8.31
CA ASN A 42 -14.14 -5.53 -8.16
C ASN A 42 -14.53 -4.96 -6.79
N PHE A 43 -15.74 -5.25 -6.31
CA PHE A 43 -16.20 -4.81 -5.00
C PHE A 43 -15.35 -5.40 -3.88
N ILE A 44 -15.06 -6.70 -3.93
CA ILE A 44 -14.20 -7.38 -2.95
C ILE A 44 -12.78 -6.81 -2.96
N ILE A 45 -12.21 -6.54 -4.13
CA ILE A 45 -10.87 -5.91 -4.24
C ILE A 45 -10.86 -4.54 -3.58
N ILE A 46 -11.83 -3.68 -3.89
CA ILE A 46 -11.91 -2.33 -3.32
C ILE A 46 -12.09 -2.39 -1.80
N LEU A 47 -12.93 -3.30 -1.31
CA LEU A 47 -13.14 -3.49 0.13
C LEU A 47 -11.86 -3.98 0.82
N SER A 48 -11.15 -4.93 0.21
CA SER A 48 -9.87 -5.44 0.73
C SER A 48 -8.82 -4.32 0.78
N PHE A 49 -8.69 -3.54 -0.29
CA PHE A 49 -7.70 -2.45 -0.37
C PHE A 49 -8.00 -1.31 0.59
N SER A 50 -9.26 -0.91 0.68
CA SER A 50 -9.68 0.13 1.63
C SER A 50 -9.46 -0.32 3.08
N THR A 51 -9.82 -1.57 3.42
CA THR A 51 -9.58 -2.14 4.75
C THR A 51 -8.08 -2.16 5.08
N PHE A 52 -7.24 -2.60 4.14
CA PHE A 52 -5.79 -2.59 4.33
C PHE A 52 -5.24 -1.17 4.51
N ALA A 53 -5.62 -0.23 3.64
CA ALA A 53 -5.12 1.14 3.70
C ALA A 53 -5.51 1.81 5.02
N ILE A 54 -6.73 1.61 5.49
CA ILE A 54 -7.21 2.10 6.79
C ILE A 54 -6.41 1.46 7.93
N TYR A 55 -6.28 0.12 7.93
CA TYR A 55 -5.54 -0.60 8.96
C TYR A 55 -4.08 -0.15 9.05
N TYR A 56 -3.39 -0.06 7.92
CA TYR A 56 -2.01 0.40 7.84
C TYR A 56 -1.86 1.83 8.36
N SER A 57 -2.79 2.72 8.00
CA SER A 57 -2.78 4.12 8.45
C SER A 57 -3.03 4.24 9.95
N LEU A 58 -3.94 3.42 10.50
CA LEU A 58 -4.20 3.36 11.95
C LEU A 58 -2.95 2.92 12.70
N ILE A 59 -2.26 1.87 12.24
CA ILE A 59 -1.00 1.43 12.84
C ILE A 59 0.04 2.54 12.82
N CYS A 60 0.25 3.17 11.66
CA CYS A 60 1.16 4.30 11.53
C CYS A 60 0.82 5.40 12.53
N LYS A 61 -0.48 5.72 12.69
CA LYS A 61 -0.93 6.75 13.64
C LYS A 61 -0.67 6.35 15.09
N VAL A 62 -0.88 5.09 15.46
CA VAL A 62 -0.57 4.57 16.80
C VAL A 62 0.92 4.69 17.09
N ILE A 63 1.80 4.30 16.15
CA ILE A 63 3.25 4.45 16.31
C ILE A 63 3.64 5.93 16.50
N GLN A 64 3.07 6.83 15.69
CA GLN A 64 3.30 8.27 15.82
C GLN A 64 2.89 8.80 17.20
N LEU A 65 1.75 8.37 17.71
CA LEU A 65 1.27 8.76 19.05
C LEU A 65 2.20 8.24 20.15
N LEU A 66 2.67 7.00 20.05
CA LEU A 66 3.62 6.41 21.00
C LEU A 66 4.94 7.19 21.00
N PHE A 67 5.47 7.52 19.82
CA PHE A 67 6.67 8.35 19.70
C PHE A 67 6.45 9.79 20.20
N GLY A 68 5.27 10.37 19.97
CA GLY A 68 4.91 11.70 20.48
C GLY A 68 4.85 11.74 21.99
N TYR A 69 4.20 10.75 22.59
CA TYR A 69 4.18 10.56 24.03
C TYR A 69 5.59 10.41 24.61
N LEU A 70 6.45 9.64 23.93
CA LEU A 70 7.82 9.41 24.36
C LEU A 70 8.66 10.71 24.33
N ILE A 71 8.61 11.49 23.24
CA ILE A 71 9.31 12.79 23.16
C ILE A 71 8.86 13.74 24.26
N ASP A 72 7.54 13.83 24.47
CA ASP A 72 6.99 14.75 25.44
C ASP A 72 7.37 14.36 26.88
N ARG A 73 7.42 13.05 27.16
CA ARG A 73 7.93 12.51 28.42
C ARG A 73 9.43 12.77 28.59
N PHE A 74 10.22 12.63 27.52
CA PHE A 74 11.65 12.99 27.52
C PHE A 74 11.88 14.46 27.86
N ARG A 75 11.06 15.36 27.32
CA ARG A 75 11.17 16.80 27.57
C ARG A 75 10.87 17.16 29.03
N ARG A 76 9.90 16.47 29.65
CA ARG A 76 9.42 16.77 30.99
C ARG A 76 10.27 16.18 32.12
N GLN A 77 11.06 15.14 31.86
CA GLN A 77 11.80 14.45 32.91
C GLN A 77 13.23 15.00 33.10
N ILE A 78 13.57 15.25 34.37
CA ILE A 78 14.91 15.70 34.83
C ILE A 78 15.72 14.53 35.42
N LEU A 79 15.08 13.40 35.76
CA LEU A 79 15.69 12.36 36.60
C LEU A 79 16.34 11.20 35.82
N ILE A 80 17.58 10.88 36.18
CA ILE A 80 18.43 9.85 35.55
C ILE A 80 17.80 8.44 35.61
N LYS A 81 17.13 8.07 36.70
CA LYS A 81 16.54 6.71 36.86
C LYS A 81 15.38 6.45 35.90
N GLU A 82 14.62 7.48 35.53
CA GLU A 82 13.50 7.35 34.59
C GLU A 82 13.98 7.31 33.12
N SER A 83 15.15 7.88 32.83
CA SER A 83 15.76 7.87 31.49
C SER A 83 16.00 6.46 30.94
N ARG A 84 16.34 5.50 31.81
CA ARG A 84 16.52 4.09 31.44
C ARG A 84 15.22 3.45 30.96
N ASN A 85 14.11 3.73 31.65
CA ASN A 85 12.80 3.20 31.30
C ASN A 85 12.33 3.78 29.95
N LEU A 86 12.57 5.07 29.72
CA LEU A 86 12.24 5.70 28.44
C LEU A 86 13.03 5.09 27.27
N LEU A 87 14.33 4.81 27.44
CA LEU A 87 15.13 4.18 26.40
C LEU A 87 14.66 2.75 26.10
N ILE A 88 14.23 2.00 27.12
CA ILE A 88 13.62 0.68 26.94
C ILE A 88 12.32 0.80 26.14
N SER A 89 11.42 1.71 26.53
CA SER A 89 10.17 1.96 25.80
C SER A 89 10.40 2.37 24.35
N TYR A 90 11.41 3.21 24.08
CA TYR A 90 11.79 3.56 22.71
C TYR A 90 12.23 2.32 21.92
N GLY A 91 13.09 1.48 22.50
CA GLY A 91 13.54 0.23 21.89
C GLY A 91 12.39 -0.73 21.56
N GLU A 92 11.38 -0.80 22.42
CA GLU A 92 10.16 -1.59 22.19
C GLU A 92 9.30 -1.03 21.05
N ILE A 93 9.06 0.29 21.03
CA ILE A 93 8.30 0.93 19.95
C ILE A 93 9.02 0.76 18.60
N ALA A 94 10.34 0.99 18.59
CA ALA A 94 11.19 0.78 17.41
C ALA A 94 11.17 -0.68 16.94
N LYS A 95 11.18 -1.65 17.86
CA LYS A 95 11.05 -3.07 17.53
C LYS A 95 9.69 -3.39 16.92
N SER A 96 8.60 -2.85 17.47
CA SER A 96 7.26 -2.99 16.91
C SER A 96 7.17 -2.42 15.50
N MET A 97 7.71 -1.22 15.27
CA MET A 97 7.77 -0.60 13.95
C MET A 97 8.52 -1.48 12.93
N ARG A 98 9.67 -2.06 13.32
CA ARG A 98 10.41 -3.00 12.45
C ARG A 98 9.65 -4.30 12.16
N ASN A 99 8.92 -4.83 13.12
CA ASN A 99 8.09 -6.02 12.90
C ASN A 99 6.95 -5.72 11.92
N ILE A 100 6.32 -4.57 12.07
CA ILE A 100 5.26 -4.08 11.18
C ILE A 100 5.81 -3.90 9.76
N ASP A 101 6.99 -3.28 9.61
CA ASP A 101 7.67 -3.18 8.31
C ASP A 101 7.92 -4.57 7.71
N LYS A 102 8.44 -5.51 8.49
CA LYS A 102 8.74 -6.87 8.01
C LYS A 102 7.49 -7.60 7.51
N GLU A 103 6.36 -7.45 8.18
CA GLU A 103 5.10 -8.15 7.85
C GLU A 103 4.34 -7.46 6.73
N LEU A 104 4.29 -6.12 6.73
CA LEU A 104 3.41 -5.36 5.84
C LEU A 104 4.13 -4.77 4.62
N SER A 105 5.45 -4.64 4.62
CA SER A 105 6.19 -3.96 3.53
C SER A 105 5.93 -4.56 2.14
N LEU A 106 5.84 -5.89 2.04
CA LEU A 106 5.52 -6.56 0.78
C LEU A 106 4.08 -6.26 0.32
N SER A 107 3.12 -6.36 1.23
CA SER A 107 1.70 -6.06 0.95
C SER A 107 1.53 -4.62 0.53
N THR A 108 2.19 -3.69 1.24
CA THR A 108 2.19 -2.27 0.92
C THR A 108 2.82 -1.99 -0.45
N PHE A 109 3.93 -2.64 -0.78
CA PHE A 109 4.54 -2.57 -2.11
C PHE A 109 3.60 -3.06 -3.21
N ALA A 110 2.97 -4.23 -3.03
CA ALA A 110 2.05 -4.81 -4.01
C ALA A 110 0.85 -3.88 -4.27
N ILE A 111 0.25 -3.33 -3.21
CA ILE A 111 -0.87 -2.39 -3.33
C ILE A 111 -0.45 -1.13 -4.08
N ILE A 112 0.74 -0.61 -3.80
CA ILE A 112 1.27 0.57 -4.49
C ILE A 112 1.44 0.30 -5.99
N ILE A 113 1.96 -0.87 -6.38
CA ILE A 113 2.05 -1.25 -7.79
C ILE A 113 0.65 -1.33 -8.42
N VAL A 114 -0.30 -1.98 -7.76
CA VAL A 114 -1.65 -2.12 -8.32
C VAL A 114 -2.32 -0.75 -8.51
N ASN A 115 -2.16 0.16 -7.55
CA ASN A 115 -2.64 1.53 -7.68
C ASN A 115 -1.97 2.25 -8.87
N MET A 116 -0.65 2.14 -9.01
CA MET A 116 0.07 2.75 -10.14
C MET A 116 -0.39 2.20 -11.50
N VAL A 117 -0.58 0.89 -11.61
CA VAL A 117 -1.11 0.24 -12.84
C VAL A 117 -2.54 0.71 -13.12
N GLY A 118 -3.39 0.81 -12.09
CA GLY A 118 -4.76 1.30 -12.21
C GLY A 118 -4.81 2.75 -12.70
N LEU A 119 -3.95 3.61 -12.16
CA LEU A 119 -3.82 5.01 -12.57
C LEU A 119 -3.32 5.15 -14.00
N PHE A 120 -2.29 4.39 -14.36
CA PHE A 120 -1.76 4.37 -15.72
C PHE A 120 -2.85 3.97 -16.73
N TRP A 121 -3.58 2.89 -16.46
CA TRP A 121 -4.68 2.45 -17.33
C TRP A 121 -5.85 3.43 -17.38
N GLY A 122 -6.18 4.06 -16.25
CA GLY A 122 -7.20 5.12 -16.18
C GLY A 122 -6.82 6.32 -17.04
N GLY A 123 -5.60 6.83 -16.88
CA GLY A 123 -5.04 7.93 -17.67
C GLY A 123 -4.93 7.60 -19.15
N TYR A 124 -4.44 6.40 -19.49
CA TYR A 124 -4.38 5.93 -20.88
C TYR A 124 -5.77 5.92 -21.53
N ARG A 125 -6.78 5.38 -20.84
CA ARG A 125 -8.16 5.40 -21.37
C ARG A 125 -8.64 6.82 -21.57
N LEU A 126 -8.37 7.72 -20.63
CA LEU A 126 -8.78 9.12 -20.68
C LEU A 126 -8.14 9.86 -21.87
N ALA A 127 -6.86 9.65 -22.12
CA ALA A 127 -6.10 10.34 -23.17
C ALA A 127 -6.42 9.84 -24.59
N PHE A 128 -6.63 8.54 -24.77
CA PHE A 128 -6.69 7.92 -26.11
C PHE A 128 -8.09 7.51 -26.56
N ARG A 129 -9.13 7.70 -25.75
CA ARG A 129 -10.50 7.29 -26.13
C ARG A 129 -11.30 8.49 -26.67
N ASN A 130 -11.39 8.55 -28.01
CA ASN A 130 -12.01 9.64 -28.76
C ASN A 130 -13.49 9.93 -28.43
N TYR A 131 -14.24 8.93 -27.93
CA TYR A 131 -15.64 9.10 -27.55
C TYR A 131 -15.90 8.39 -26.22
N MET A 132 -16.11 9.16 -25.16
CA MET A 132 -16.58 8.67 -23.86
C MET A 132 -17.94 9.29 -23.54
N SER A 133 -18.85 8.47 -23.03
CA SER A 133 -20.06 9.01 -22.41
C SER A 133 -19.69 9.73 -21.11
N PRO A 134 -20.42 10.81 -20.72
CA PRO A 134 -20.16 11.51 -19.47
C PRO A 134 -20.16 10.58 -18.25
N LYS A 135 -21.07 9.59 -18.22
CA LYS A 135 -21.14 8.58 -17.14
C LYS A 135 -19.87 7.75 -17.05
N TYR A 136 -19.30 7.36 -18.20
CA TYR A 136 -18.07 6.58 -18.24
C TYR A 136 -16.85 7.41 -17.85
N MET A 137 -16.79 8.67 -18.27
CA MET A 137 -15.75 9.60 -17.85
C MET A 137 -15.75 9.81 -16.33
N VAL A 138 -16.93 10.09 -15.74
CA VAL A 138 -17.08 10.20 -14.28
C VAL A 138 -16.61 8.95 -13.55
N SER A 139 -16.90 7.76 -14.10
CA SER A 139 -16.43 6.49 -13.52
C SER A 139 -14.92 6.31 -13.57
N ILE A 140 -14.24 6.74 -14.65
CA ILE A 140 -12.78 6.68 -14.74
C ILE A 140 -12.14 7.67 -13.78
N VAL A 141 -12.65 8.90 -13.74
CA VAL A 141 -12.10 9.95 -12.87
C VAL A 141 -12.31 9.58 -11.40
N SER A 142 -13.47 9.03 -11.03
CA SER A 142 -13.73 8.59 -9.66
C SER A 142 -12.83 7.42 -9.25
N SER A 143 -12.69 6.39 -10.09
CA SER A 143 -11.80 5.26 -9.81
C SER A 143 -10.33 5.68 -9.72
N GLY A 144 -9.86 6.54 -10.64
CA GLY A 144 -8.52 7.13 -10.57
C GLY A 144 -8.31 7.94 -9.29
N SER A 145 -9.29 8.74 -8.90
CA SER A 145 -9.23 9.50 -7.65
C SER A 145 -9.16 8.57 -6.43
N CYS A 146 -9.92 7.47 -6.40
CA CYS A 146 -9.85 6.48 -5.33
C CYS A 146 -8.47 5.81 -5.24
N TYR A 147 -7.89 5.38 -6.36
CA TYR A 147 -6.54 4.81 -6.38
C TYR A 147 -5.49 5.80 -5.87
N LEU A 148 -5.55 7.06 -6.32
CA LEU A 148 -4.68 8.13 -5.81
C LEU A 148 -4.87 8.36 -4.30
N MET A 149 -6.11 8.41 -3.82
CA MET A 149 -6.38 8.60 -2.39
C MET A 149 -5.79 7.48 -1.54
N PHE A 150 -5.98 6.21 -1.92
CA PHE A 150 -5.40 5.09 -1.18
C PHE A 150 -3.87 5.10 -1.23
N GLN A 151 -3.31 5.39 -2.40
CA GLN A 151 -1.88 5.53 -2.62
C GLN A 151 -1.28 6.59 -1.68
N LEU A 152 -1.86 7.79 -1.68
CA LEU A 152 -1.41 8.91 -0.85
C LEU A 152 -1.61 8.61 0.64
N LEU A 153 -2.74 8.02 1.03
CA LEU A 153 -3.02 7.67 2.42
C LEU A 153 -1.91 6.77 2.99
N ILE A 154 -1.57 5.69 2.27
CA ILE A 154 -0.51 4.76 2.67
C ILE A 154 0.86 5.47 2.75
N MET A 155 1.24 6.19 1.70
CA MET A 155 2.57 6.81 1.63
C MET A 155 2.74 7.93 2.65
N ILE A 156 1.74 8.80 2.81
CA ILE A 156 1.76 9.89 3.80
C ILE A 156 1.82 9.32 5.22
N SER A 157 1.03 8.30 5.53
CA SER A 157 1.07 7.64 6.84
C SER A 157 2.44 7.04 7.15
N ALA A 158 3.07 6.38 6.19
CA ALA A 158 4.41 5.83 6.38
C ALA A 158 5.48 6.94 6.53
N CYS A 159 5.46 7.94 5.64
CA CYS A 159 6.40 9.05 5.62
C CYS A 159 6.36 9.83 6.94
N THR A 160 5.16 10.22 7.39
CA THR A 160 4.99 10.95 8.65
C THR A 160 5.41 10.12 9.88
N THR A 161 5.30 8.80 9.81
CA THR A 161 5.79 7.91 10.87
C THR A 161 7.31 7.85 10.88
N ASN A 162 7.96 7.77 9.71
CA ASN A 162 9.41 7.80 9.58
C ASN A 162 9.99 9.11 10.10
N GLU A 163 9.41 10.25 9.70
CA GLU A 163 9.81 11.57 10.21
C GLU A 163 9.69 11.66 11.73
N MET A 164 8.63 11.09 12.29
CA MET A 164 8.45 11.08 13.74
C MET A 164 9.50 10.21 14.43
N ALA A 165 9.82 9.05 13.89
CA ALA A 165 10.88 8.18 14.41
C ALA A 165 12.25 8.89 14.38
N GLU A 166 12.59 9.55 13.27
CA GLU A 166 13.82 10.34 13.12
C GLU A 166 13.87 11.53 14.09
N LYS A 167 12.73 12.21 14.31
CA LYS A 167 12.63 13.30 15.28
C LYS A 167 12.86 12.81 16.71
N VAL A 168 12.37 11.62 17.05
CA VAL A 168 12.62 11.01 18.37
C VAL A 168 14.09 10.66 18.50
N GLU A 169 14.67 10.04 17.49
CA GLU A 169 16.08 9.63 17.47
C GLU A 169 17.03 10.83 17.63
N SER A 170 16.81 11.90 16.85
CA SER A 170 17.57 13.14 16.98
C SER A 170 17.39 13.81 18.35
N SER A 171 16.19 13.76 18.93
CA SER A 171 15.95 14.26 20.29
C SER A 171 16.70 13.43 21.35
N LEU A 172 16.74 12.11 21.18
CA LEU A 172 17.50 11.20 22.04
C LEU A 172 19.00 11.47 21.98
N LEU A 173 19.56 11.65 20.78
CA LEU A 173 20.97 11.98 20.57
C LEU A 173 21.32 13.36 21.15
N CYS A 174 20.44 14.36 21.01
CA CYS A 174 20.66 15.67 21.64
C CYS A 174 20.69 15.57 23.18
N MET A 175 19.91 14.66 23.76
CA MET A 175 19.88 14.40 25.19
C MET A 175 20.91 13.36 25.66
N GLU A 176 21.83 12.95 24.77
CA GLU A 176 22.79 11.87 25.03
C GLU A 176 23.64 12.12 26.29
N TYR A 177 23.90 13.39 26.63
CA TYR A 177 24.66 13.81 27.82
C TYR A 177 23.94 13.64 29.15
N ARG A 178 22.63 13.39 29.12
CA ARG A 178 21.82 13.16 30.32
C ARG A 178 21.77 11.70 30.73
N PHE A 179 22.21 10.78 29.87
CA PHE A 179 22.26 9.36 30.18
C PHE A 179 23.56 9.00 30.88
N PRO A 180 23.53 8.02 31.79
CA PRO A 180 24.74 7.52 32.41
C PRO A 180 25.63 6.80 31.37
N PRO A 181 26.97 6.77 31.57
CA PRO A 181 27.92 6.32 30.55
C PRO A 181 27.69 4.89 30.07
N ASP A 182 27.25 4.01 30.96
CA ASP A 182 26.91 2.61 30.68
C ASP A 182 25.75 2.49 29.67
N LEU A 183 24.73 3.33 29.79
CA LEU A 183 23.59 3.37 28.86
C LEU A 183 23.95 4.03 27.52
N ARG A 184 24.78 5.08 27.57
CA ARG A 184 25.22 5.85 26.42
C ARG A 184 26.00 4.98 25.43
N GLU A 185 27.01 4.27 25.92
CA GLU A 185 27.94 3.53 25.05
C GLU A 185 27.33 2.26 24.43
N THR A 186 26.40 1.61 25.14
CA THR A 186 25.86 0.32 24.72
C THR A 186 24.48 0.44 24.08
N LYS A 187 23.48 0.89 24.84
CA LYS A 187 22.08 0.85 24.41
C LYS A 187 21.69 1.97 23.47
N LEU A 188 22.12 3.21 23.74
CA LEU A 188 21.77 4.33 22.86
C LEU A 188 22.36 4.10 21.47
N LYS A 189 23.63 3.70 21.44
CA LYS A 189 24.34 3.39 20.20
C LYS A 189 23.69 2.24 19.44
N GLU A 190 23.30 1.16 20.10
CA GLU A 190 22.63 0.01 19.45
C GLU A 190 21.25 0.36 18.89
N VAL A 191 20.46 1.15 19.62
CA VAL A 191 19.09 1.46 19.21
C VAL A 191 19.08 2.54 18.11
N CYS A 192 20.00 3.50 18.13
CA CYS A 192 20.14 4.51 17.07
C CYS A 192 20.87 3.97 15.82
N THR A 193 21.81 3.02 15.93
CA THR A 193 22.46 2.47 14.71
C THR A 193 21.52 1.62 13.85
N LYS A 194 20.47 1.04 14.42
CA LYS A 194 19.43 0.33 13.66
C LYS A 194 18.40 1.34 13.16
N LYS A 195 18.55 1.82 11.92
CA LYS A 195 17.55 2.69 11.26
C LYS A 195 16.17 2.02 11.29
N ASN A 196 15.21 2.68 11.94
CA ASN A 196 13.85 2.19 12.14
C ASN A 196 12.91 2.92 11.19
N ASN A 197 12.90 2.49 9.93
CA ASN A 197 12.09 3.11 8.89
C ASN A 197 11.08 2.09 8.36
N LEU A 198 9.86 2.56 8.10
CA LEU A 198 8.91 1.89 7.22
C LEU A 198 9.41 2.06 5.78
N THR A 199 9.53 0.92 5.11
CA THR A 199 10.08 0.82 3.77
C THR A 199 9.08 0.20 2.81
N LEU A 200 9.26 0.53 1.54
CA LEU A 200 8.62 -0.17 0.46
C LEU A 200 9.48 -1.40 0.12
N TRP A 201 9.16 -2.54 0.75
CA TRP A 201 9.87 -3.82 0.60
C TRP A 201 11.40 -3.71 0.76
N LYS A 202 11.90 -2.88 1.69
CA LYS A 202 13.35 -2.58 1.88
C LYS A 202 14.07 -1.97 0.65
N ILE A 203 13.37 -1.77 -0.46
CA ILE A 203 13.92 -1.18 -1.69
C ILE A 203 14.01 0.33 -1.54
N TYR A 204 13.01 0.93 -0.88
CA TYR A 204 12.94 2.38 -0.73
C TYR A 204 12.44 2.77 0.66
N VAL A 205 13.08 3.76 1.29
CA VAL A 205 12.56 4.38 2.53
C VAL A 205 11.43 5.32 2.13
N MET A 206 10.26 5.18 2.75
CA MET A 206 9.14 6.07 2.42
C MET A 206 9.44 7.48 2.94
N ASP A 207 9.66 8.42 2.02
CA ASP A 207 9.95 9.82 2.29
C ASP A 207 9.00 10.75 1.51
N ARG A 208 9.09 12.07 1.76
CA ARG A 208 8.24 13.06 1.09
C ARG A 208 8.47 13.10 -0.42
N SER A 209 9.67 12.73 -0.88
CA SER A 209 10.02 12.74 -2.30
C SER A 209 9.21 11.70 -3.07
N LEU A 210 9.01 10.51 -2.49
CA LEU A 210 8.18 9.45 -3.08
C LEU A 210 6.71 9.87 -3.18
N CYS A 211 6.19 10.55 -2.15
CA CYS A 211 4.84 11.13 -2.19
C CYS A 211 4.69 12.12 -3.34
N ILE A 212 5.65 13.02 -3.52
CA ILE A 212 5.64 14.05 -4.57
C ILE A 212 5.78 13.40 -5.96
N CYS A 213 6.63 12.39 -6.11
CA CYS A 213 6.82 11.65 -7.37
C CYS A 213 5.60 10.84 -7.81
N SER A 214 4.63 10.62 -6.93
CA SER A 214 3.37 9.94 -7.27
C SER A 214 2.28 10.86 -7.86
N LEU A 215 2.44 12.18 -7.71
CA LEU A 215 1.54 13.22 -8.21
C LEU A 215 1.68 13.61 -9.71
N PRO A 216 2.84 13.48 -10.40
CA PRO A 216 3.01 14.05 -11.75
C PRO A 216 2.17 13.36 -12.82
N ALA A 217 1.63 12.16 -12.56
CA ALA A 217 0.82 11.43 -13.52
C ALA A 217 -0.62 11.96 -13.66
N SER A 218 -1.07 12.91 -12.81
CA SER A 218 -2.46 13.40 -12.80
C SER A 218 -2.65 14.90 -13.02
N VAL A 219 -1.58 15.68 -13.20
CA VAL A 219 -1.66 17.17 -13.21
C VAL A 219 -1.24 17.82 -14.55
N HIS A 220 -0.84 17.04 -15.56
CA HIS A 220 -0.64 17.56 -16.91
C HIS A 220 -1.62 16.93 -17.90
N CYS A 221 -2.86 17.42 -17.86
CA CYS A 221 -3.80 17.49 -18.98
C CYS A 221 -4.71 18.70 -18.76
#